data_AF-A0A973D3S9-F1
#
_entry.id   AF-A0A973D3S9-F1
#
_cell.length_a   1.000
_cell.length_b   1.000
_cell.length_c   1.000
_cell.angle_alpha   90.00
_cell.angle_beta   90.00
_cell.angle_gamma   90.00
#
_symmetry.space_group_name_H-M   'P 1'
#
loop_
_entity.id
_entity.type
_entity.pdbx_description
1 polymer ?
#
loop_
_entity_poly.entity_id
_entity_poly.type
_entity_poly.pdbx_seq_one_letter_code
_entity_poly.pdbx_strand_id
1 'polypeptide(L)'
;MPVGYVESVKLAVCSCANYPAGYFNAYDAIGKSDADVVLHLGDYIYEYAVGEYGTTANTIDQGRNHSPEKEIWTLADYRQRYGQYRQDTLLQGAHQAKPFICVWDDHELANDSYKSGAQNHTEGDEGTFEDRRAAAFQAYHEWLPIRTGSDVANIYRNFKFGELISMNMMDTRHIARDEPITTDDLLAAGAGAPALIGDPSRRLIGDEQLSWLIQEWSNSTTTWEVLGQQVLMGRIFVPVELLVHLGTLIAKLEAGLDASAEQTAVMAAITELYTLRARLDGGDPTVTDEEKGRLSNVAPYNLDSWDGYFVEREQILNRAHLLGKNVISL
;
A
#
# COMPACT_ATOMS: atom_id res chain seq x y z
N MET A 1 -25.58 -3.42 7.07
CA MET A 1 -25.44 -2.16 6.30
C MET A 1 -26.83 -1.56 6.08
N PRO A 2 -26.95 -0.22 5.95
CA PRO A 2 -28.23 0.42 5.63
C PRO A 2 -28.75 0.00 4.24
N VAL A 3 -30.07 0.07 4.05
CA VAL A 3 -30.78 -0.30 2.81
C VAL A 3 -31.61 0.89 2.33
N GLY A 4 -31.67 1.13 1.02
CA GLY A 4 -32.40 2.23 0.39
C GLY A 4 -31.60 3.54 0.37
N TYR A 5 -32.29 4.68 0.33
CA TYR A 5 -31.66 6.00 0.30
C TYR A 5 -30.83 6.28 1.57
N VAL A 6 -29.60 6.75 1.39
CA VAL A 6 -28.68 7.19 2.44
C VAL A 6 -28.16 8.56 2.05
N GLU A 7 -28.36 9.57 2.89
CA GLU A 7 -27.96 10.95 2.60
C GLU A 7 -26.44 11.15 2.68
N SER A 8 -25.80 10.55 3.69
CA SER A 8 -24.36 10.64 3.89
C SER A 8 -23.81 9.42 4.64
N VAL A 9 -22.51 9.16 4.45
CA VAL A 9 -21.71 8.19 5.21
C VAL A 9 -20.36 8.84 5.50
N LYS A 10 -19.87 8.72 6.74
CA LYS A 10 -18.57 9.22 7.18
C LYS A 10 -17.60 8.06 7.39
N LEU A 11 -16.48 8.13 6.70
CA LEU A 11 -15.44 7.11 6.70
C LEU A 11 -14.21 7.64 7.42
N ALA A 12 -13.68 6.90 8.39
CA ALA A 12 -12.30 7.07 8.84
C ALA A 12 -11.41 6.10 8.04
N VAL A 13 -10.37 6.59 7.38
CA VAL A 13 -9.49 5.77 6.53
C VAL A 13 -8.09 5.79 7.11
N CYS A 14 -7.47 4.62 7.29
CA CYS A 14 -6.13 4.47 7.85
C CYS A 14 -5.40 3.22 7.32
N SER A 15 -4.09 3.22 7.43
CA SER A 15 -3.17 2.10 7.14
C SER A 15 -1.86 2.32 7.90
N CYS A 16 -0.89 1.41 7.73
CA CYS A 16 0.51 1.60 8.15
C CYS A 16 0.67 1.89 9.65
N ALA A 17 0.15 0.99 10.48
CA ALA A 17 0.07 1.15 11.93
C ALA A 17 1.33 0.68 12.66
N ASN A 18 2.53 1.00 12.16
CA ASN A 18 3.78 0.45 12.70
C ASN A 18 3.97 0.75 14.20
N TYR A 19 3.89 -0.30 15.04
CA TYR A 19 3.85 -0.20 16.50
C TYR A 19 5.10 0.48 17.11
N PRO A 20 6.35 0.12 16.76
CA PRO A 20 7.54 0.83 17.22
C PRO A 20 7.67 2.26 16.65
N ALA A 21 7.03 2.60 15.53
CA ALA A 21 7.19 3.91 14.90
C ALA A 21 6.49 5.06 15.66
N GLY A 22 5.52 4.73 16.54
CA GLY A 22 4.89 5.73 17.39
C GLY A 22 3.66 5.26 18.14
N TYR A 23 3.09 6.17 18.92
CA TYR A 23 1.86 5.94 19.67
C TYR A 23 0.63 6.04 18.79
N PHE A 24 -0.38 5.23 19.09
CA PHE A 24 -1.63 5.09 18.36
C PHE A 24 -2.64 6.22 18.61
N ASN A 25 -2.16 7.47 18.67
CA ASN A 25 -2.99 8.67 18.88
C ASN A 25 -4.04 8.86 17.76
N ALA A 26 -3.73 8.43 16.53
CA ALA A 26 -4.69 8.45 15.43
C ALA A 26 -5.91 7.55 15.71
N TYR A 27 -5.71 6.37 16.33
CA TYR A 27 -6.82 5.50 16.73
C TYR A 27 -7.69 6.10 17.82
N ASP A 28 -7.10 6.83 18.79
CA ASP A 28 -7.88 7.59 19.78
C ASP A 28 -8.77 8.65 19.12
N ALA A 29 -8.23 9.39 18.14
CA ALA A 29 -8.99 10.36 17.36
C ALA A 29 -10.12 9.69 16.54
N ILE A 30 -9.84 8.54 15.92
CA ILE A 30 -10.86 7.75 15.19
C ILE A 30 -11.98 7.31 16.13
N GLY A 31 -11.65 6.77 17.31
CA GLY A 31 -12.64 6.31 18.29
C GLY A 31 -13.57 7.43 18.79
N LYS A 32 -13.06 8.66 18.88
CA LYS A 32 -13.80 9.87 19.29
C LYS A 32 -14.50 10.61 18.14
N SER A 33 -14.23 10.23 16.89
CA SER A 33 -14.81 10.87 15.72
C SER A 33 -16.28 10.51 15.52
N ASP A 34 -16.94 11.24 14.62
CA ASP A 34 -18.29 10.95 14.14
C ASP A 34 -18.31 10.01 12.92
N ALA A 35 -17.21 9.30 12.64
CA ALA A 35 -17.17 8.29 11.58
C ALA A 35 -18.19 7.16 11.84
N ASP A 36 -18.84 6.67 10.79
CA ASP A 36 -19.76 5.55 10.85
C ASP A 36 -19.02 4.20 10.83
N VAL A 37 -17.88 4.15 10.12
CA VAL A 37 -17.06 2.96 9.91
C VAL A 37 -15.60 3.36 9.71
N VAL A 38 -14.69 2.46 10.11
CA VAL A 38 -13.25 2.58 9.86
C VAL A 38 -12.86 1.66 8.71
N LEU A 39 -12.11 2.19 7.76
CA LEU A 39 -11.44 1.45 6.69
C LEU A 39 -9.97 1.32 7.04
N HIS A 40 -9.53 0.09 7.25
CA HIS A 40 -8.12 -0.22 7.43
C HIS A 40 -7.59 -0.85 6.14
N LEU A 41 -6.69 -0.15 5.44
CA LEU A 41 -6.31 -0.48 4.07
C LEU A 41 -5.04 -1.34 3.94
N GLY A 42 -4.46 -1.74 5.07
CA GLY A 42 -3.30 -2.64 5.12
C GLY A 42 -2.29 -2.21 6.16
N ASP A 43 -1.29 -3.04 6.39
CA ASP A 43 -0.23 -2.84 7.38
C ASP A 43 -0.77 -2.63 8.80
N TYR A 44 -1.73 -3.47 9.18
CA TYR A 44 -2.28 -3.50 10.54
C TYR A 44 -1.20 -3.94 11.53
N ILE A 45 -0.31 -4.83 11.12
CA ILE A 45 0.91 -5.20 11.81
C ILE A 45 2.12 -5.06 10.87
N TYR A 46 3.31 -5.12 11.45
CA TYR A 46 4.59 -5.25 10.76
C TYR A 46 5.29 -6.51 11.27
N GLU A 47 6.08 -7.16 10.42
CA GLU A 47 6.67 -8.48 10.61
C GLU A 47 8.09 -8.46 11.21
N TYR A 48 8.79 -7.34 11.08
CA TYR A 48 10.20 -7.15 11.41
C TYR A 48 10.61 -7.46 12.86
N ALA A 49 11.93 -7.61 13.05
CA ALA A 49 12.57 -7.67 14.36
C ALA A 49 12.69 -6.28 15.03
N VAL A 50 13.17 -6.27 16.27
CA VAL A 50 13.50 -5.03 16.99
C VAL A 50 14.76 -4.40 16.40
N GLY A 51 14.76 -3.08 16.21
CA GLY A 51 15.91 -2.36 15.65
C GLY A 51 15.92 -2.27 14.13
N GLU A 52 14.96 -2.91 13.47
CA GLU A 52 14.73 -2.82 12.03
C GLU A 52 13.68 -1.72 11.73
N TYR A 53 12.82 -1.93 10.74
CA TYR A 53 11.91 -0.92 10.20
C TYR A 53 11.03 -0.24 11.26
N GLY A 54 10.95 1.09 11.20
CA GLY A 54 10.20 1.92 12.15
C GLY A 54 10.93 2.21 13.47
N THR A 55 12.11 1.62 13.68
CA THR A 55 12.95 1.91 14.85
C THR A 55 13.96 3.01 14.52
N THR A 56 14.00 4.05 15.34
CA THR A 56 14.92 5.19 15.22
C THR A 56 15.52 5.50 16.59
N ALA A 57 16.56 6.35 16.62
CA ALA A 57 17.09 6.89 17.88
C ALA A 57 16.02 7.59 18.74
N ASN A 58 14.92 8.04 18.14
CA ASN A 58 13.81 8.68 18.86
C ASN A 58 12.73 7.71 19.33
N THR A 59 12.67 6.49 18.80
CA THR A 59 11.60 5.52 19.08
C THR A 59 12.05 4.28 19.87
N ILE A 60 13.32 3.89 19.78
CA ILE A 60 13.85 2.67 20.42
C ILE A 60 13.62 2.63 21.94
N ASP A 61 13.74 3.76 22.64
CA ASP A 61 13.63 3.83 24.10
C ASP A 61 12.18 4.07 24.59
N GLN A 62 11.19 4.03 23.70
CA GLN A 62 9.78 4.31 24.06
C GLN A 62 9.05 3.09 24.66
N GLY A 63 9.73 1.95 24.84
CA GLY A 63 9.11 0.72 25.35
C GLY A 63 8.09 0.11 24.38
N ARG A 64 8.21 0.42 23.09
CA ARG A 64 7.34 -0.07 22.01
C ARG A 64 8.05 -1.02 21.05
N ASN A 65 9.09 -1.70 21.53
CA ASN A 65 9.78 -2.74 20.78
C ASN A 65 8.83 -3.86 20.38
N HIS A 66 9.04 -4.43 19.19
CA HIS A 66 8.28 -5.58 18.72
C HIS A 66 8.36 -6.78 19.67
N SER A 67 7.24 -7.51 19.76
CA SER A 67 7.13 -8.78 20.47
C SER A 67 6.49 -9.81 19.51
N PRO A 68 7.15 -10.94 19.22
CA PRO A 68 8.49 -11.32 19.67
C PRO A 68 9.58 -10.38 19.14
N GLU A 69 10.75 -10.35 19.79
CA GLU A 69 11.90 -9.49 19.44
C GLU A 69 12.69 -10.04 18.25
N LYS A 70 11.99 -10.59 17.25
CA LYS A 70 12.55 -11.15 16.02
C LYS A 70 11.56 -10.97 14.88
N GLU A 71 12.00 -11.22 13.66
CA GLU A 71 11.10 -11.35 12.54
C GLU A 71 10.11 -12.52 12.77
N ILE A 72 8.87 -12.33 12.31
CA ILE A 72 7.79 -13.30 12.48
C ILE A 72 7.55 -14.05 11.17
N TRP A 73 7.56 -15.38 11.25
CA TRP A 73 7.23 -16.22 10.09
C TRP A 73 6.41 -17.47 10.46
N THR A 74 6.31 -17.82 11.75
CA THR A 74 5.46 -18.92 12.21
C THR A 74 4.10 -18.41 12.70
N LEU A 75 3.09 -19.28 12.71
CA LEU A 75 1.74 -18.94 13.21
C LEU A 75 1.76 -18.45 14.67
N ALA A 76 2.63 -19.01 15.50
CA ALA A 76 2.79 -18.57 16.88
C ALA A 76 3.35 -17.14 16.95
N ASP A 77 4.33 -16.82 16.09
CA ASP A 77 4.91 -15.49 16.01
C ASP A 77 3.87 -14.46 15.55
N TYR A 78 3.12 -14.74 14.47
CA TYR A 78 2.05 -13.84 14.00
C TYR A 78 0.99 -13.61 15.07
N ARG A 79 0.51 -14.67 15.75
CA ARG A 79 -0.45 -14.52 16.85
C ARG A 79 0.08 -13.65 17.99
N GLN A 80 1.36 -13.79 18.34
CA GLN A 80 1.98 -12.95 19.35
C GLN A 80 2.08 -11.49 18.88
N ARG A 81 2.45 -11.25 17.62
CA ARG A 81 2.51 -9.89 17.04
C ARG A 81 1.14 -9.22 17.01
N TYR A 82 0.09 -9.90 16.55
CA TYR A 82 -1.27 -9.38 16.67
C TYR A 82 -1.66 -9.13 18.12
N GLY A 83 -1.34 -10.05 19.03
CA GLY A 83 -1.56 -9.88 20.46
C GLY A 83 -0.91 -8.61 21.01
N GLN A 84 0.32 -8.31 20.61
CA GLN A 84 1.01 -7.07 20.96
C GLN A 84 0.23 -5.84 20.46
N TYR A 85 -0.08 -5.78 19.17
CA TYR A 85 -0.77 -4.62 18.60
C TYR A 85 -2.15 -4.41 19.24
N ARG A 86 -2.86 -5.50 19.52
CA ARG A 86 -4.19 -5.50 20.14
C ARG A 86 -4.18 -5.23 21.64
N GLN A 87 -3.02 -5.14 22.29
CA GLN A 87 -2.90 -4.66 23.67
C GLN A 87 -2.92 -3.13 23.79
N ASP A 88 -2.69 -2.40 22.69
CA ASP A 88 -2.73 -0.94 22.72
C ASP A 88 -4.14 -0.44 23.05
N THR A 89 -4.27 0.30 24.16
CA THR A 89 -5.57 0.74 24.67
C THR A 89 -6.29 1.73 23.75
N LEU A 90 -5.56 2.49 22.92
CA LEU A 90 -6.17 3.43 21.97
C LEU A 90 -6.76 2.67 20.78
N LEU A 91 -6.05 1.64 20.31
CA LEU A 91 -6.57 0.73 19.28
C LEU A 91 -7.78 -0.06 19.79
N GLN A 92 -7.73 -0.57 21.03
CA GLN A 92 -8.89 -1.22 21.66
C GLN A 92 -10.09 -0.27 21.72
N GLY A 93 -9.87 0.99 22.14
CA GLY A 93 -10.91 2.01 22.19
C GLY A 93 -11.56 2.27 20.82
N ALA A 94 -10.76 2.32 19.75
CA ALA A 94 -11.28 2.48 18.39
C ALA A 94 -12.15 1.29 17.97
N HIS A 95 -11.67 0.05 18.16
CA HIS A 95 -12.43 -1.18 17.83
C HIS A 95 -13.69 -1.34 18.70
N GLN A 96 -13.67 -0.84 19.94
CA GLN A 96 -14.86 -0.82 20.80
C GLN A 96 -15.90 0.19 20.29
N ALA A 97 -15.45 1.34 19.79
CA ALA A 97 -16.33 2.44 19.42
C ALA A 97 -16.93 2.29 18.01
N LYS A 98 -16.19 1.69 17.06
CA LYS A 98 -16.51 1.72 15.62
C LYS A 98 -16.35 0.35 14.97
N PRO A 99 -17.20 0.00 13.98
CA PRO A 99 -16.95 -1.16 13.14
C PRO A 99 -15.76 -0.92 12.20
N PHE A 100 -14.93 -1.96 11.99
CA PHE A 100 -13.80 -1.94 11.08
C PHE A 100 -14.08 -2.79 9.84
N ILE A 101 -13.79 -2.23 8.67
CA ILE A 101 -13.69 -2.94 7.39
C ILE A 101 -12.20 -2.99 7.05
N CYS A 102 -11.58 -4.15 7.27
CA CYS A 102 -10.16 -4.35 7.02
C CYS A 102 -9.90 -5.05 5.69
N VAL A 103 -8.80 -4.68 5.07
CA VAL A 103 -8.06 -5.49 4.10
C VAL A 103 -6.57 -5.43 4.45
N TRP A 104 -5.81 -6.46 4.09
CA TRP A 104 -4.36 -6.50 4.31
C TRP A 104 -3.63 -5.74 3.19
N ASP A 105 -2.36 -5.41 3.44
CA ASP A 105 -1.34 -5.21 2.42
C ASP A 105 -0.24 -6.27 2.64
N ASP A 106 1.02 -5.93 2.45
CA ASP A 106 2.16 -6.83 2.47
C ASP A 106 2.62 -7.15 3.90
N HIS A 107 2.67 -6.17 4.81
CA HIS A 107 3.25 -6.36 6.15
C HIS A 107 2.44 -7.24 7.10
N GLU A 108 1.20 -7.59 6.74
CA GLU A 108 0.51 -8.70 7.43
C GLU A 108 1.12 -10.07 7.13
N LEU A 109 2.01 -10.16 6.14
CA LEU A 109 2.81 -11.32 5.76
C LEU A 109 4.31 -10.98 5.81
N ALA A 110 4.80 -10.26 4.81
CA ALA A 110 6.20 -9.89 4.61
C ALA A 110 6.28 -8.76 3.58
N ASN A 111 7.18 -7.81 3.81
CA ASN A 111 7.40 -6.64 2.95
C ASN A 111 7.53 -6.99 1.46
N ASP A 112 6.89 -6.18 0.62
CA ASP A 112 6.83 -6.30 -0.85
C ASP A 112 6.42 -7.71 -1.33
N SER A 113 5.56 -8.38 -0.58
CA SER A 113 5.03 -9.68 -0.97
C SER A 113 4.19 -9.63 -2.24
N TYR A 114 4.23 -10.73 -2.97
CA TYR A 114 3.43 -11.05 -4.14
C TYR A 114 2.98 -12.51 -4.06
N LYS A 115 2.25 -13.02 -5.06
CA LYS A 115 1.55 -14.31 -4.94
C LYS A 115 2.41 -15.51 -4.57
N SER A 116 3.71 -15.47 -4.84
CA SER A 116 4.65 -16.59 -4.67
C SER A 116 5.98 -16.21 -4.01
N GLY A 117 6.11 -15.02 -3.44
CA GLY A 117 7.34 -14.58 -2.77
C GLY A 117 7.19 -13.23 -2.09
N ALA A 118 8.28 -12.76 -1.48
CA ALA A 118 8.39 -11.44 -0.86
C ALA A 118 9.84 -10.97 -0.85
N GLN A 119 10.04 -9.67 -0.73
CA GLN A 119 11.39 -9.11 -0.55
C GLN A 119 11.95 -9.52 0.82
N ASN A 120 11.13 -9.44 1.87
CA ASN A 120 11.55 -9.79 3.23
C ASN A 120 11.17 -11.24 3.58
N HIS A 121 11.64 -12.18 2.76
CA HIS A 121 11.53 -13.61 3.07
C HIS A 121 12.74 -14.40 2.56
N THR A 122 13.28 -15.27 3.41
CA THR A 122 14.38 -16.19 3.03
C THR A 122 13.91 -17.63 3.07
N GLU A 123 13.66 -18.19 1.88
CA GLU A 123 13.24 -19.58 1.68
C GLU A 123 14.24 -20.57 2.34
N GLY A 124 13.72 -21.46 3.18
CA GLY A 124 14.50 -22.45 3.92
C GLY A 124 14.93 -21.98 5.31
N ASP A 125 15.42 -20.75 5.46
CA ASP A 125 15.80 -20.19 6.77
C ASP A 125 14.55 -19.85 7.62
N GLU A 126 13.50 -19.38 6.95
CA GLU A 126 12.21 -19.01 7.56
C GLU A 126 11.10 -20.03 7.26
N GLY A 127 11.47 -21.22 6.80
CA GLY A 127 10.55 -22.18 6.22
C GLY A 127 10.21 -21.84 4.77
N THR A 128 9.09 -22.39 4.28
CA THR A 128 8.60 -22.07 2.93
C THR A 128 7.75 -20.81 2.93
N PHE A 129 7.77 -20.06 1.82
CA PHE A 129 6.90 -18.90 1.68
C PHE A 129 5.42 -19.27 1.83
N GLU A 130 5.03 -20.44 1.32
CA GLU A 130 3.66 -20.96 1.42
C GLU A 130 3.25 -21.20 2.89
N ASP A 131 4.13 -21.78 3.70
CA ASP A 131 3.87 -22.00 5.13
C ASP A 131 3.75 -20.67 5.89
N ARG A 132 4.64 -19.72 5.60
CA ARG A 132 4.61 -18.37 6.19
C ARG A 132 3.31 -17.64 5.82
N ARG A 133 2.91 -17.71 4.55
CA ARG A 133 1.65 -17.16 4.04
C ARG A 133 0.43 -17.77 4.72
N ALA A 134 0.39 -19.10 4.84
CA ALA A 134 -0.71 -19.79 5.53
C ALA A 134 -0.80 -19.37 7.01
N ALA A 135 0.34 -19.25 7.70
CA ALA A 135 0.42 -18.79 9.08
C ALA A 135 -0.10 -17.35 9.25
N ALA A 136 0.35 -16.44 8.38
CA ALA A 136 -0.07 -15.04 8.37
C ALA A 136 -1.59 -14.88 8.17
N PHE A 137 -2.14 -15.55 7.15
CA PHE A 137 -3.56 -15.43 6.81
C PHE A 137 -4.45 -16.00 7.89
N GLN A 138 -4.05 -17.14 8.46
CA GLN A 138 -4.77 -17.70 9.60
C GLN A 138 -4.79 -16.72 10.77
N ALA A 139 -3.64 -16.13 11.14
CA ALA A 139 -3.58 -15.17 12.24
C ALA A 139 -4.41 -13.91 11.94
N TYR A 140 -4.37 -13.39 10.71
CA TYR A 140 -5.18 -12.24 10.29
C TYR A 140 -6.68 -12.46 10.57
N HIS A 141 -7.21 -13.61 10.16
CA HIS A 141 -8.61 -13.99 10.36
C HIS A 141 -8.96 -14.31 11.82
N GLU A 142 -8.00 -14.74 12.64
CA GLU A 142 -8.20 -14.99 14.07
C GLU A 142 -8.31 -13.70 14.88
N TRP A 143 -7.62 -12.64 14.47
CA TRP A 143 -7.49 -11.40 15.26
C TRP A 143 -8.34 -10.23 14.77
N LEU A 144 -8.77 -10.23 13.52
CA LEU A 144 -9.58 -9.15 12.94
C LEU A 144 -11.04 -9.53 12.73
N PRO A 145 -11.98 -8.55 12.79
CA PRO A 145 -13.42 -8.81 12.75
C PRO A 145 -13.92 -9.14 11.33
N ILE A 146 -13.55 -10.31 10.82
CA ILE A 146 -13.80 -10.74 9.45
C ILE A 146 -14.67 -11.98 9.43
N ARG A 147 -15.65 -12.02 8.53
CA ARG A 147 -16.44 -13.24 8.29
C ARG A 147 -15.59 -14.17 7.45
N THR A 148 -14.96 -15.15 8.09
CA THR A 148 -14.09 -16.12 7.43
C THR A 148 -14.90 -17.05 6.53
N GLY A 149 -14.56 -17.05 5.24
CA GLY A 149 -15.10 -17.99 4.25
C GLY A 149 -14.40 -19.35 4.33
N SER A 150 -14.69 -20.24 3.38
CA SER A 150 -13.98 -21.52 3.25
C SER A 150 -12.53 -21.35 2.80
N ASP A 151 -12.26 -20.28 2.06
CA ASP A 151 -10.93 -19.89 1.61
C ASP A 151 -10.50 -18.63 2.37
N VAL A 152 -9.46 -18.76 3.20
CA VAL A 152 -8.89 -17.65 3.99
C VAL A 152 -7.97 -16.76 3.15
N ALA A 153 -7.57 -17.18 1.95
CA ALA A 153 -6.76 -16.37 1.05
C ALA A 153 -7.60 -15.38 0.23
N ASN A 154 -8.92 -15.59 0.15
CA ASN A 154 -9.82 -14.68 -0.56
C ASN A 154 -10.42 -13.64 0.39
N ILE A 155 -9.94 -12.40 0.30
CA ILE A 155 -10.37 -11.29 1.18
C ILE A 155 -11.20 -10.23 0.47
N TYR A 156 -11.13 -10.11 -0.86
CA TYR A 156 -11.82 -9.04 -1.57
C TYR A 156 -13.33 -9.25 -1.52
N ARG A 157 -14.09 -8.16 -1.35
CA ARG A 157 -15.54 -8.21 -1.12
C ARG A 157 -16.19 -6.84 -1.26
N ASN A 158 -17.50 -6.81 -1.47
CA ASN A 158 -18.26 -5.58 -1.62
C ASN A 158 -19.12 -5.26 -0.38
N PHE A 159 -19.19 -3.97 -0.02
CA PHE A 159 -20.11 -3.44 0.99
C PHE A 159 -20.97 -2.32 0.40
N LYS A 160 -22.29 -2.47 0.47
CA LYS A 160 -23.23 -1.43 0.01
C LYS A 160 -23.78 -0.62 1.17
N PHE A 161 -23.68 0.70 1.07
CA PHE A 161 -24.31 1.64 1.99
C PHE A 161 -25.53 2.25 1.31
N GLY A 162 -26.64 1.51 1.37
CA GLY A 162 -27.85 1.87 0.65
C GLY A 162 -27.60 2.07 -0.85
N GLU A 163 -28.15 3.16 -1.38
CA GLU A 163 -27.98 3.60 -2.77
C GLU A 163 -26.82 4.58 -2.97
N LEU A 164 -26.11 4.95 -1.89
CA LEU A 164 -25.07 5.99 -1.94
C LEU A 164 -23.73 5.43 -2.40
N ILE A 165 -23.20 4.41 -1.72
CA ILE A 165 -21.87 3.85 -1.95
C ILE A 165 -21.94 2.35 -2.17
N SER A 166 -21.25 1.88 -3.20
CA SER A 166 -20.79 0.50 -3.36
C SER A 166 -19.28 0.49 -3.14
N MET A 167 -18.83 -0.16 -2.07
CA MET A 167 -17.44 -0.18 -1.63
C MET A 167 -16.81 -1.53 -1.92
N ASN A 168 -15.99 -1.58 -2.96
CA ASN A 168 -15.26 -2.75 -3.42
C ASN A 168 -13.91 -2.80 -2.69
N MET A 169 -13.82 -3.58 -1.62
CA MET A 169 -12.56 -3.83 -0.92
C MET A 169 -11.77 -4.84 -1.73
N MET A 170 -10.57 -4.46 -2.19
CA MET A 170 -9.76 -5.21 -3.15
C MET A 170 -8.54 -5.81 -2.46
N ASP A 171 -8.09 -6.96 -2.94
CA ASP A 171 -6.74 -7.46 -2.72
C ASP A 171 -5.85 -6.96 -3.86
N THR A 172 -4.77 -6.25 -3.56
CA THR A 172 -3.72 -5.88 -4.54
C THR A 172 -2.37 -6.47 -4.16
N ARG A 173 -2.36 -7.59 -3.43
CA ARG A 173 -1.14 -8.19 -2.88
C ARG A 173 -0.97 -9.66 -3.13
N HIS A 174 -1.86 -10.48 -2.61
CA HIS A 174 -1.50 -11.87 -2.35
C HIS A 174 -2.13 -12.85 -3.33
N ILE A 175 -3.24 -12.48 -3.96
CA ILE A 175 -4.00 -13.41 -4.78
C ILE A 175 -3.35 -13.58 -6.16
N ALA A 176 -3.14 -12.48 -6.88
CA ALA A 176 -2.76 -12.53 -8.30
C ALA A 176 -1.47 -11.77 -8.64
N ARG A 177 -1.01 -10.89 -7.75
CA ARG A 177 0.10 -9.99 -7.97
C ARG A 177 1.34 -10.72 -8.48
N ASP A 178 1.85 -10.28 -9.61
CA ASP A 178 3.17 -10.67 -10.10
C ASP A 178 4.29 -10.01 -9.30
N GLU A 179 5.52 -10.50 -9.42
CA GLU A 179 6.66 -9.85 -8.78
C GLU A 179 6.83 -8.40 -9.28
N PRO A 180 6.90 -7.39 -8.39
CA PRO A 180 7.10 -5.99 -8.78
C PRO A 180 8.36 -5.78 -9.61
N ILE A 181 8.31 -4.82 -10.54
CA ILE A 181 9.53 -4.35 -11.23
C ILE A 181 10.27 -3.41 -10.30
N THR A 182 11.60 -3.47 -10.27
CA THR A 182 12.42 -2.55 -9.47
C THR A 182 12.94 -1.38 -10.31
N THR A 183 13.41 -0.32 -9.64
CA THR A 183 14.12 0.77 -10.31
C THR A 183 15.37 0.26 -11.04
N ASP A 184 16.07 -0.73 -10.47
CA ASP A 184 17.26 -1.34 -11.08
C ASP A 184 16.91 -2.08 -12.37
N ASP A 185 15.77 -2.75 -12.44
CA ASP A 185 15.28 -3.37 -13.67
C ASP A 185 15.02 -2.33 -14.76
N LEU A 186 14.43 -1.19 -14.42
CA LEU A 186 14.23 -0.09 -15.37
C LEU A 186 15.57 0.48 -15.86
N LEU A 187 16.52 0.69 -14.95
CA LEU A 187 17.86 1.18 -15.29
C LEU A 187 18.61 0.21 -16.20
N ALA A 188 18.54 -1.09 -15.89
CA ALA A 188 19.14 -2.15 -16.70
C ALA A 188 18.49 -2.26 -18.08
N ALA A 189 17.17 -2.06 -18.18
CA ALA A 189 16.44 -2.08 -19.44
C ALA A 189 16.76 -0.86 -20.32
N GLY A 190 17.12 0.30 -19.75
CA GLY A 190 17.45 1.53 -20.47
C GLY A 190 16.33 1.93 -21.44
N ALA A 191 16.62 1.95 -22.74
CA ALA A 191 15.62 2.26 -23.77
C ALA A 191 14.45 1.25 -23.83
N GLY A 192 14.59 0.07 -23.23
CA GLY A 192 13.54 -0.94 -23.10
C GLY A 192 12.59 -0.73 -21.91
N ALA A 193 12.88 0.19 -20.98
CA ALA A 193 12.05 0.42 -19.79
C ALA A 193 10.56 0.68 -20.10
N PRO A 194 10.17 1.45 -21.14
CA PRO A 194 8.76 1.63 -21.48
C PRO A 194 8.04 0.32 -21.86
N ALA A 195 8.74 -0.62 -22.48
CA ALA A 195 8.16 -1.91 -22.84
C ALA A 195 7.97 -2.81 -21.62
N LEU A 196 8.89 -2.73 -20.65
CA LEU A 196 8.80 -3.47 -19.38
C LEU A 196 7.62 -3.00 -18.52
N ILE A 197 7.44 -1.68 -18.39
CA ILE A 197 6.29 -1.08 -17.68
C ILE A 197 4.98 -1.36 -18.42
N GLY A 198 5.02 -1.32 -19.75
CA GLY A 198 3.86 -1.51 -20.62
C GLY A 198 3.49 -2.96 -20.90
N ASP A 199 4.09 -3.94 -20.21
CA ASP A 199 3.81 -5.36 -20.44
C ASP A 199 2.35 -5.71 -20.06
N PRO A 200 1.50 -6.10 -21.03
CA PRO A 200 0.09 -6.38 -20.79
C PRO A 200 -0.15 -7.72 -20.09
N SER A 201 0.88 -8.52 -19.83
CA SER A 201 0.79 -9.78 -19.10
C SER A 201 0.85 -9.61 -17.58
N ARG A 202 1.34 -8.47 -17.09
CA ARG A 202 1.46 -8.19 -15.65
C ARG A 202 0.10 -8.00 -14.98
N ARG A 203 -0.06 -8.56 -13.78
CA ARG A 203 -1.28 -8.54 -12.98
C ARG A 203 -0.96 -8.09 -11.56
N LEU A 204 -1.78 -7.19 -11.05
CA LEU A 204 -1.84 -6.80 -9.65
C LEU A 204 -3.02 -7.51 -8.97
N ILE A 205 -4.23 -7.36 -9.54
CA ILE A 205 -5.46 -7.97 -9.00
C ILE A 205 -5.89 -9.24 -9.74
N GLY A 206 -5.40 -9.44 -10.97
CA GLY A 206 -5.68 -10.65 -11.74
C GLY A 206 -7.04 -10.64 -12.43
N ASP A 207 -7.20 -11.55 -13.38
CA ASP A 207 -8.36 -11.58 -14.27
C ASP A 207 -9.67 -11.90 -13.54
N GLU A 208 -9.63 -12.71 -12.48
CA GLU A 208 -10.81 -13.09 -11.71
C GLU A 208 -11.37 -11.91 -10.90
N GLN A 209 -10.54 -11.24 -10.11
CA GLN A 209 -10.95 -10.08 -9.33
C GLN A 209 -11.30 -8.89 -10.22
N LEU A 210 -10.59 -8.71 -11.34
CA LEU A 210 -10.96 -7.72 -12.34
C LEU A 210 -12.36 -8.02 -12.90
N SER A 211 -12.64 -9.25 -13.30
CA SER A 211 -13.95 -9.65 -13.82
C SER A 211 -15.06 -9.43 -12.77
N TRP A 212 -14.80 -9.79 -11.52
CA TRP A 212 -15.70 -9.54 -10.39
C TRP A 212 -16.00 -8.05 -10.21
N LEU A 213 -14.97 -7.19 -10.19
CA LEU A 213 -15.15 -5.74 -10.03
C LEU A 213 -16.00 -5.13 -11.16
N ILE A 214 -15.75 -5.56 -12.40
CA ILE A 214 -16.51 -5.11 -13.57
C ILE A 214 -17.98 -5.55 -13.47
N GLN A 215 -18.23 -6.76 -12.94
CA GLN A 215 -19.57 -7.26 -12.71
C GLN A 215 -20.29 -6.47 -11.60
N GLU A 216 -19.62 -6.16 -10.49
CA GLU A 216 -20.17 -5.32 -9.42
C GLU A 216 -20.59 -3.95 -9.98
N TRP A 217 -19.72 -3.31 -10.75
CA TRP A 217 -20.03 -2.04 -11.40
C TRP A 217 -21.19 -2.14 -12.39
N SER A 218 -21.20 -3.17 -13.25
CA SER A 218 -22.26 -3.34 -14.25
C SER A 218 -23.64 -3.52 -13.60
N ASN A 219 -23.69 -4.14 -12.41
CA ASN A 219 -24.92 -4.38 -11.67
C ASN A 219 -25.26 -3.29 -10.64
N SER A 220 -24.35 -2.33 -10.43
CA SER A 220 -24.53 -1.31 -9.40
C SER A 220 -25.33 -0.11 -9.91
N THR A 221 -26.27 0.33 -9.09
CA THR A 221 -27.02 1.59 -9.26
C THR A 221 -26.63 2.63 -8.20
N THR A 222 -25.56 2.39 -7.44
CA THR A 222 -25.13 3.33 -6.39
C THR A 222 -24.53 4.60 -6.99
N THR A 223 -24.58 5.70 -6.24
CA THR A 223 -24.05 6.99 -6.70
C THR A 223 -22.53 6.97 -6.85
N TRP A 224 -21.83 6.33 -5.91
CA TRP A 224 -20.37 6.25 -5.86
C TRP A 224 -19.90 4.79 -5.82
N GLU A 225 -18.84 4.52 -6.57
CA GLU A 225 -18.08 3.27 -6.51
C GLU A 225 -16.76 3.55 -5.80
N VAL A 226 -16.60 3.04 -4.59
CA VAL A 226 -15.37 3.21 -3.81
C VAL A 226 -14.51 1.97 -4.00
N LEU A 227 -13.25 2.17 -4.37
CA LEU A 227 -12.20 1.14 -4.33
C LEU A 227 -11.47 1.30 -3.00
N GLY A 228 -11.62 0.35 -2.08
CA GLY A 228 -10.81 0.29 -0.87
C GLY A 228 -9.64 -0.65 -1.13
N GLN A 229 -8.43 -0.10 -1.23
CA GLN A 229 -7.26 -0.84 -1.69
C GLN A 229 -5.97 -0.26 -1.10
N GLN A 230 -4.85 -0.93 -1.36
CA GLN A 230 -3.62 -0.79 -0.60
C GLN A 230 -2.69 0.27 -1.19
N VAL A 231 -2.51 0.26 -2.52
CA VAL A 231 -1.38 0.91 -3.19
C VAL A 231 -1.78 2.12 -4.04
N LEU A 232 -0.83 2.96 -4.44
CA LEU A 232 -1.15 4.22 -5.12
C LEU A 232 -1.73 3.98 -6.52
N MET A 233 -2.97 4.41 -6.75
CA MET A 233 -3.65 4.32 -8.06
C MET A 233 -3.26 5.45 -9.02
N GLY A 234 -2.97 6.64 -8.46
CA GLY A 234 -2.62 7.83 -9.23
C GLY A 234 -1.36 7.64 -10.08
N ARG A 235 -1.30 8.31 -11.22
CA ARG A 235 -0.09 8.37 -12.06
C ARG A 235 0.90 9.35 -11.43
N ILE A 236 2.01 8.85 -10.92
CA ILE A 236 3.03 9.70 -10.29
C ILE A 236 4.35 9.46 -11.03
N PHE A 237 4.66 10.36 -11.95
CA PHE A 237 5.93 10.33 -12.68
C PHE A 237 6.87 11.37 -12.09
N VAL A 238 8.11 10.96 -11.83
CA VAL A 238 9.16 11.83 -11.31
C VAL A 238 10.42 11.72 -12.17
N PRO A 239 11.27 12.77 -12.19
CA PRO A 239 12.55 12.71 -12.89
C PRO A 239 13.38 11.51 -12.46
N VAL A 240 13.97 10.79 -13.44
CA VAL A 240 14.76 9.58 -13.17
C VAL A 240 15.94 9.87 -12.23
N GLU A 241 16.55 11.05 -12.34
CA GLU A 241 17.62 11.47 -11.42
C GLU A 241 17.17 11.50 -9.96
N LEU A 242 15.92 11.86 -9.68
CA LEU A 242 15.37 11.86 -8.32
C LEU A 242 15.17 10.44 -7.79
N LEU A 243 14.74 9.50 -8.65
CA LEU A 243 14.58 8.10 -8.27
C LEU A 243 15.90 7.45 -7.84
N VAL A 244 16.99 7.76 -8.54
CA VAL A 244 18.32 7.25 -8.18
C VAL A 244 18.76 7.76 -6.80
N HIS A 245 18.53 9.05 -6.52
CA HIS A 245 18.82 9.62 -5.21
C HIS A 245 17.95 8.99 -4.10
N LEU A 246 16.65 8.81 -4.37
CA LEU A 246 15.71 8.19 -3.43
C LEU A 246 16.06 6.72 -3.17
N GLY A 247 16.38 5.93 -4.20
CA GLY A 247 16.77 4.53 -4.03
C GLY A 247 18.02 4.39 -3.16
N THR A 248 19.02 5.26 -3.37
CA THR A 248 20.23 5.27 -2.54
C THR A 248 19.93 5.63 -1.07
N LEU A 249 19.04 6.60 -0.86
CA LEU A 249 18.58 6.99 0.48
C LEU A 249 17.86 5.83 1.17
N ILE A 250 16.89 5.23 0.50
CA ILE A 250 16.06 4.13 1.04
C ILE A 250 16.95 2.95 1.43
N ALA A 251 17.84 2.50 0.54
CA ALA A 251 18.73 1.37 0.81
C ALA A 251 19.60 1.59 2.07
N LYS A 252 20.06 2.82 2.33
CA LYS A 252 20.80 3.12 3.56
C LYS A 252 19.92 3.11 4.81
N LEU A 253 18.71 3.67 4.72
CA LEU A 253 17.78 3.69 5.84
C LEU A 253 17.36 2.28 6.25
N GLU A 254 17.07 1.43 5.27
CA GLU A 254 16.74 0.01 5.48
C GLU A 254 17.92 -0.76 6.08
N ALA A 255 19.14 -0.45 5.67
CA ALA A 255 20.35 -1.03 6.27
C ALA A 255 20.69 -0.47 7.67
N GLY A 256 19.89 0.45 8.21
CA GLY A 256 20.15 1.10 9.50
C GLY A 256 21.41 1.98 9.51
N LEU A 257 21.86 2.45 8.35
CA LEU A 257 23.06 3.26 8.18
C LEU A 257 22.76 4.76 8.25
N ASP A 258 23.78 5.57 8.53
CA ASP A 258 23.66 7.03 8.42
C ASP A 258 23.40 7.43 6.96
N ALA A 259 22.22 8.01 6.73
CA ALA A 259 21.74 8.45 5.43
C ALA A 259 21.64 9.99 5.31
N SER A 260 22.27 10.74 6.22
CA SER A 260 22.17 12.21 6.28
C SER A 260 22.66 12.90 5.00
N ALA A 261 23.71 12.35 4.37
CA ALA A 261 24.25 12.86 3.11
C ALA A 261 23.27 12.61 1.95
N GLU A 262 22.64 11.44 1.91
CA GLU A 262 21.66 11.05 0.89
C GLU A 262 20.37 11.87 1.03
N GLN A 263 19.92 12.13 2.25
CA GLN A 263 18.81 13.05 2.52
C GLN A 263 19.12 14.44 1.98
N THR A 264 20.33 14.94 2.22
CA THR A 264 20.78 16.24 1.70
C THR A 264 20.79 16.25 0.17
N ALA A 265 21.28 15.18 -0.46
CA ALA A 265 21.33 15.05 -1.92
C ALA A 265 19.92 15.02 -2.55
N VAL A 266 18.98 14.27 -1.96
CA VAL A 266 17.58 14.24 -2.39
C VAL A 266 16.96 15.65 -2.33
N MET A 267 17.17 16.37 -1.22
CA MET A 267 16.63 17.73 -1.06
C MET A 267 17.27 18.73 -2.03
N ALA A 268 18.57 18.60 -2.32
CA ALA A 268 19.25 19.40 -3.32
C ALA A 268 18.67 19.15 -4.73
N ALA A 269 18.53 17.88 -5.13
CA ALA A 269 17.95 17.50 -6.41
C ALA A 269 16.52 18.03 -6.58
N ILE A 270 15.67 17.90 -5.55
CA ILE A 270 14.31 18.48 -5.56
C ILE A 270 14.36 19.99 -5.77
N THR A 271 15.25 20.69 -5.05
CA THR A 271 15.37 22.15 -5.14
C THR A 271 15.81 22.61 -6.53
N GLU A 272 16.79 21.92 -7.11
CA GLU A 272 17.27 22.20 -8.46
C GLU A 272 16.18 21.97 -9.52
N LEU A 273 15.54 20.80 -9.49
CA LEU A 273 14.47 20.43 -10.41
C LEU A 273 13.28 21.38 -10.30
N TYR A 274 12.89 21.75 -9.08
CA TYR A 274 11.83 22.73 -8.85
C TYR A 274 12.18 24.11 -9.41
N THR A 275 13.39 24.59 -9.14
CA THR A 275 13.87 25.88 -9.65
C THR A 275 13.88 25.90 -11.17
N LEU A 276 14.34 24.79 -11.77
CA LEU A 276 14.36 24.62 -13.22
C LEU A 276 12.96 24.58 -13.82
N ARG A 277 12.03 23.88 -13.17
CA ARG A 277 10.63 23.85 -13.58
C ARG A 277 9.99 25.24 -13.52
N ALA A 278 10.24 25.98 -12.45
CA ALA A 278 9.74 27.35 -12.29
C ALA A 278 10.28 28.29 -13.38
N ARG A 279 11.57 28.17 -13.75
CA ARG A 279 12.16 28.93 -14.87
C ARG A 279 11.49 28.58 -16.20
N LEU A 280 11.29 27.28 -16.46
CA LEU A 280 10.66 26.80 -17.69
C LEU A 280 9.20 27.28 -17.82
N ASP A 281 8.41 27.12 -16.75
CA ASP A 281 7.01 27.57 -16.71
C ASP A 281 6.91 29.12 -16.78
N GLY A 282 7.94 29.83 -16.32
CA GLY A 282 8.09 31.28 -16.47
C GLY A 282 8.55 31.76 -17.86
N GLY A 283 8.83 30.84 -18.80
CA GLY A 283 9.24 31.18 -20.16
C GLY A 283 10.68 31.68 -20.29
N ASP A 284 11.58 31.32 -19.37
CA ASP A 284 13.00 31.69 -19.44
C ASP A 284 13.66 31.08 -20.70
N PRO A 285 14.08 31.89 -21.69
CA PRO A 285 14.64 31.40 -22.94
C PRO A 285 16.05 30.81 -22.80
N THR A 286 16.67 30.95 -21.61
CA THR A 286 18.02 30.43 -21.34
C THR A 286 18.02 28.97 -20.87
N VAL A 287 16.84 28.38 -20.62
CA VAL A 287 16.73 26.96 -20.27
C VAL A 287 17.13 26.10 -21.49
N THR A 288 18.24 25.39 -21.35
CA THR A 288 18.82 24.53 -22.37
C THR A 288 17.97 23.29 -22.62
N ASP A 289 18.20 22.60 -23.74
CA ASP A 289 17.51 21.35 -24.03
C ASP A 289 17.94 20.21 -23.11
N GLU A 290 19.18 20.25 -22.60
CA GLU A 290 19.67 19.33 -21.56
C GLU A 290 18.90 19.53 -20.25
N GLU A 291 18.73 20.77 -19.81
CA GLU A 291 17.91 21.10 -18.63
C GLU A 291 16.45 20.67 -18.81
N LYS A 292 15.84 20.90 -19.98
CA LYS A 292 14.50 20.38 -20.27
C LYS A 292 14.45 18.86 -20.19
N GLY A 293 15.51 18.19 -20.64
CA GLY A 293 15.69 16.74 -20.57
C GLY A 293 15.64 16.20 -19.14
N ARG A 294 16.23 16.90 -18.17
CA ARG A 294 16.15 16.53 -16.74
C ARG A 294 14.71 16.50 -16.23
N LEU A 295 13.85 17.39 -16.71
CA LEU A 295 12.44 17.46 -16.31
C LEU A 295 11.52 16.48 -17.06
N SER A 296 11.85 16.17 -18.31
CA SER A 296 11.01 15.33 -19.17
C SER A 296 11.40 13.85 -19.15
N ASN A 297 12.62 13.52 -18.76
CA ASN A 297 13.06 12.16 -18.53
C ASN A 297 12.54 11.64 -17.17
N VAL A 298 11.33 11.10 -17.20
CA VAL A 298 10.59 10.66 -16.01
C VAL A 298 10.31 9.17 -16.04
N ALA A 299 10.16 8.59 -14.85
CA ALA A 299 9.69 7.23 -14.66
C ALA A 299 8.67 7.19 -13.50
N PRO A 300 7.88 6.10 -13.38
CA PRO A 300 7.04 5.87 -12.22
C PRO A 300 7.75 6.08 -10.89
N TYR A 301 7.07 6.75 -9.95
CA TYR A 301 7.58 6.95 -8.59
C TYR A 301 7.63 5.66 -7.78
N ASN A 302 6.56 4.86 -7.86
CA ASN A 302 6.44 3.62 -7.11
C ASN A 302 5.99 2.48 -8.02
N LEU A 303 6.90 1.55 -8.31
CA LEU A 303 6.66 0.37 -9.14
C LEU A 303 6.02 -0.80 -8.37
N ASP A 304 6.02 -0.70 -7.05
CA ASP A 304 5.25 -1.56 -6.16
C ASP A 304 3.77 -1.05 -6.02
N SER A 305 3.41 0.01 -6.74
CA SER A 305 2.02 0.51 -6.88
C SER A 305 1.46 0.28 -8.29
N TRP A 306 0.26 0.81 -8.57
CA TRP A 306 -0.41 0.64 -9.87
C TRP A 306 0.39 1.17 -11.07
N ASP A 307 1.38 2.05 -10.89
CA ASP A 307 2.27 2.44 -11.97
C ASP A 307 3.18 1.29 -12.47
N GLY A 308 3.49 0.28 -11.63
CA GLY A 308 4.18 -0.95 -12.04
C GLY A 308 3.27 -1.99 -12.72
N TYR A 309 1.96 -1.74 -12.73
CA TYR A 309 0.92 -2.58 -13.33
C TYR A 309 0.04 -1.72 -14.26
N PHE A 310 0.70 -0.88 -15.04
CA PHE A 310 0.09 0.18 -15.84
C PHE A 310 -1.10 -0.32 -16.67
N VAL A 311 -0.94 -1.43 -17.39
CA VAL A 311 -1.97 -1.92 -18.31
C VAL A 311 -3.24 -2.33 -17.57
N GLU A 312 -3.13 -3.04 -16.45
CA GLU A 312 -4.28 -3.47 -15.65
C GLU A 312 -4.98 -2.26 -14.99
N ARG A 313 -4.22 -1.25 -14.52
CA ARG A 313 -4.80 0.02 -14.06
C ARG A 313 -5.67 0.65 -15.13
N GLU A 314 -5.14 0.78 -16.35
CA GLU A 314 -5.86 1.42 -17.45
C GLU A 314 -7.12 0.62 -17.84
N GLN A 315 -7.12 -0.70 -17.71
CA GLN A 315 -8.33 -1.50 -17.92
C GLN A 315 -9.44 -1.14 -16.92
N ILE A 316 -9.09 -0.96 -15.64
CA ILE A 316 -10.03 -0.56 -14.58
C ILE A 316 -10.57 0.85 -14.83
N LEU A 317 -9.67 1.83 -15.04
CA LEU A 317 -10.06 3.23 -15.25
C LEU A 317 -10.92 3.39 -16.51
N ASN A 318 -10.54 2.74 -17.62
CA ASN A 318 -11.32 2.78 -18.85
C ASN A 318 -12.68 2.10 -18.68
N ARG A 319 -12.75 0.99 -17.94
CA ARG A 319 -14.04 0.33 -17.70
C ARG A 319 -14.97 1.18 -16.85
N ALA A 320 -14.46 1.80 -15.78
CA ALA A 320 -15.22 2.74 -14.97
C ALA A 320 -15.79 3.88 -15.82
N HIS A 321 -14.96 4.46 -16.69
CA HIS A 321 -15.36 5.52 -17.62
C HIS A 321 -16.45 5.05 -18.60
N LEU A 322 -16.27 3.90 -19.24
CA LEU A 322 -17.23 3.34 -20.19
C LEU A 322 -18.59 3.00 -19.55
N LEU A 323 -18.58 2.59 -18.29
CA LEU A 323 -19.79 2.30 -17.51
C LEU A 323 -20.39 3.56 -16.84
N GLY A 324 -19.77 4.73 -17.01
CA GLY A 324 -20.23 5.99 -16.42
C GLY A 324 -20.23 5.99 -14.89
N LYS A 325 -19.24 5.34 -14.25
CA LYS A 325 -19.15 5.23 -12.79
C LYS A 325 -18.40 6.40 -12.17
N ASN A 326 -18.91 6.89 -11.03
CA ASN A 326 -18.21 7.86 -10.19
C ASN A 326 -17.29 7.09 -9.22
N VAL A 327 -16.05 6.88 -9.64
CA VAL A 327 -15.09 6.09 -8.87
C VAL A 327 -14.28 6.96 -7.92
N ILE A 328 -14.14 6.50 -6.68
CA ILE A 328 -13.19 7.03 -5.68
C ILE A 328 -12.21 5.90 -5.37
N SER A 329 -10.91 6.17 -5.43
CA SER A 329 -9.88 5.25 -4.92
C SER A 329 -9.45 5.73 -3.55
N LEU A 330 -9.48 4.84 -2.57
CA LEU A 330 -8.96 5.04 -1.22
C LEU A 330 -7.69 4.23 -1.03
#